data_AF-A0A661HH69-F1
#
_entry.id   AF-A0A661HH69-F1
#
_cell.length_a   1.000
_cell.length_b   1.000
_cell.length_c   1.000
_cell.angle_alpha   90.00
_cell.angle_beta   90.00
_cell.angle_gamma   90.00
#
_symmetry.space_group_name_H-M   'P 1'
#
loop_
_entity.id
_entity.type
_entity.pdbx_description
1 polymer ?
#
loop_
_entity_poly.entity_id
_entity_poly.type
_entity_poly.pdbx_seq_one_letter_code
_entity_poly.pdbx_strand_id
1 'polypeptide(L)'
;MLKSDVMKGFMMNDNFKLDKDELQILEDIENDKYVSLKKTNPKQFEEEMEIAKIAAKNTIERLTKKKTYTMKLIENDVESIKGMALEKGLPYQTFIASLIHQIATKQIKV
;
A
#
# COMPACT_ATOMS: atom_id res chain seq x y z
N MET A 1 32.54 -9.16 -4.77
CA MET A 1 32.82 -9.88 -3.50
C MET A 1 31.82 -9.54 -2.39
N LEU A 2 31.35 -8.30 -2.26
CA LEU A 2 30.44 -7.88 -1.16
C LEU A 2 28.93 -8.26 -1.31
N LYS A 3 28.47 -8.71 -2.50
CA LYS A 3 27.03 -9.03 -2.72
C LYS A 3 26.65 -10.47 -2.35
N SER A 4 27.58 -11.43 -2.39
CA SER A 4 27.31 -12.84 -2.08
C SER A 4 27.13 -13.09 -0.58
N ASP A 5 27.79 -12.31 0.26
CA ASP A 5 27.76 -12.50 1.72
C ASP A 5 26.47 -11.94 2.35
N VAL A 6 25.88 -10.90 1.76
CA VAL A 6 24.57 -10.37 2.16
C VAL A 6 23.43 -11.35 1.81
N MET A 7 23.52 -11.99 0.65
CA MET A 7 22.56 -13.02 0.21
C MET A 7 22.64 -14.30 1.07
N LYS A 8 23.85 -14.75 1.42
CA LYS A 8 24.03 -15.90 2.32
C LYS A 8 23.38 -15.68 3.69
N GLY A 9 23.45 -14.47 4.24
CA GLY A 9 22.80 -14.15 5.52
C GLY A 9 21.27 -14.20 5.49
N PHE A 10 20.65 -13.85 4.35
CA PHE A 10 19.20 -13.90 4.18
C PHE A 10 18.67 -15.32 3.95
N MET A 11 19.48 -16.18 3.32
CA MET A 11 19.18 -17.60 3.06
C MET A 11 19.37 -18.51 4.30
N MET A 12 19.94 -18.02 5.40
CA MET A 12 20.12 -18.77 6.65
C MET A 12 18.95 -18.67 7.64
N ASN A 13 17.78 -18.19 7.18
CA ASN A 13 16.56 -18.20 7.97
C ASN A 13 15.66 -19.33 7.46
N ASP A 14 15.55 -20.42 8.22
CA ASP A 14 14.96 -21.72 7.81
C ASP A 14 13.47 -21.69 7.38
N ASN A 15 12.84 -20.53 7.31
CA ASN A 15 11.43 -20.34 6.95
C ASN A 15 11.18 -19.55 5.64
N PHE A 16 12.21 -19.19 4.87
CA PHE A 16 12.02 -18.47 3.61
C PHE A 16 12.00 -19.43 2.41
N LYS A 17 10.81 -19.97 2.10
CA LYS A 17 10.61 -20.87 0.95
C LYS A 17 10.11 -20.06 -0.23
N LEU A 18 11.02 -19.72 -1.13
CA LEU A 18 10.69 -19.03 -2.38
C LEU A 18 9.80 -19.93 -3.24
N ASP A 19 8.73 -19.35 -3.77
CA ASP A 19 7.92 -20.06 -4.77
C ASP A 19 8.66 -20.15 -6.12
N LYS A 20 8.06 -20.88 -7.07
CA LYS A 20 8.69 -21.11 -8.38
C LYS A 20 8.84 -19.82 -9.18
N ASP A 21 7.93 -18.88 -9.03
CA ASP A 21 7.93 -17.62 -9.77
C ASP A 21 9.01 -16.69 -9.19
N GLU A 22 9.14 -16.63 -7.86
CA GLU A 22 10.17 -15.88 -7.17
C GLU A 22 11.59 -16.39 -7.48
N LEU A 23 11.77 -17.72 -7.52
CA LEU A 23 13.05 -18.34 -7.93
C LEU A 23 13.41 -17.96 -9.37
N GLN A 24 12.42 -17.97 -10.26
CA GLN A 24 12.63 -17.64 -11.66
C GLN A 24 12.97 -16.16 -11.88
N ILE A 25 12.34 -15.25 -11.13
CA ILE A 25 12.70 -13.82 -11.14
C ILE A 25 14.15 -13.61 -10.68
N LEU A 26 14.58 -14.33 -9.63
CA LEU A 26 15.97 -14.25 -9.16
C LEU A 26 16.96 -14.75 -10.22
N GLU A 27 16.67 -15.88 -10.85
CA GLU A 27 17.48 -16.42 -11.93
C GLU A 27 17.53 -15.48 -13.15
N ASP A 28 16.41 -14.84 -13.50
CA ASP A 28 16.33 -13.88 -14.60
C ASP A 28 17.10 -12.57 -14.30
N ILE A 29 17.16 -12.16 -13.02
CA ILE A 29 18.00 -11.04 -12.55
C ILE A 29 19.48 -11.41 -12.59
N GLU A 30 19.86 -12.60 -12.10
CA GLU A 30 21.25 -13.08 -12.09
C GLU A 30 21.80 -13.29 -13.50
N ASN A 31 20.93 -13.69 -14.45
CA ASN A 31 21.26 -13.83 -15.85
C ASN A 31 21.19 -12.50 -16.65
N ASP A 32 21.05 -11.35 -15.99
CA ASP A 32 20.98 -10.01 -16.61
C ASP A 32 19.93 -9.91 -17.75
N LYS A 33 18.85 -10.71 -17.69
CA LYS A 33 17.81 -10.71 -18.74
C LYS A 33 17.01 -9.40 -18.78
N TYR A 34 16.95 -8.68 -17.66
CA TYR A 34 16.26 -7.40 -17.57
C TYR A 34 17.19 -6.25 -17.98
N VAL A 35 17.02 -5.77 -19.20
CA VAL A 35 17.68 -4.56 -19.70
C VAL A 35 16.84 -3.32 -19.42
N SER A 36 17.48 -2.28 -18.89
CA SER A 36 16.82 -1.00 -18.64
C SER A 36 16.31 -0.40 -19.95
N LEU A 37 14.99 -0.20 -20.05
CA LEU A 37 14.34 0.45 -21.19
C LEU A 37 14.94 1.82 -21.54
N LYS A 38 15.54 2.51 -20.56
CA LYS A 38 16.27 3.77 -20.76
C LYS A 38 17.45 3.62 -21.74
N LYS A 39 18.09 2.45 -21.78
CA LYS A 39 19.22 2.15 -22.68
C LYS A 39 18.76 1.56 -24.01
N THR A 40 17.71 0.76 -24.00
CA THR A 40 17.25 0.00 -25.17
C THR A 40 16.29 0.79 -26.05
N ASN A 41 15.35 1.54 -25.46
CA ASN A 41 14.34 2.34 -26.16
C ASN A 41 13.96 3.58 -25.32
N PRO A 42 14.71 4.69 -25.40
CA PRO A 42 14.49 5.87 -24.57
C PRO A 42 13.10 6.52 -24.76
N LYS A 43 12.50 6.45 -25.96
CA LYS A 43 11.14 6.93 -26.22
C LYS A 43 10.07 6.16 -25.44
N GLN A 44 10.13 4.83 -25.45
CA GLN A 44 9.17 4.00 -24.71
C GLN A 44 9.34 4.17 -23.20
N PHE A 45 10.58 4.38 -22.72
CA PHE A 45 10.84 4.69 -21.32
C PHE A 45 10.20 6.02 -20.89
N GLU A 46 10.28 7.06 -21.71
CA GLU A 46 9.62 8.34 -21.43
C GLU A 46 8.09 8.20 -21.39
N GLU A 47 7.50 7.47 -22.34
CA GLU A 47 6.06 7.21 -22.38
C GLU A 47 5.57 6.43 -21.15
N GLU A 48 6.23 5.33 -20.78
CA GLU A 48 5.89 4.56 -19.58
C GLU A 48 6.09 5.37 -18.29
N MET A 49 7.14 6.18 -18.23
CA MET A 49 7.40 7.05 -17.09
C MET A 49 6.29 8.10 -16.94
N GLU A 50 5.82 8.71 -18.02
CA GLU A 50 4.70 9.65 -17.98
C GLU A 50 3.40 8.97 -17.57
N ILE A 51 3.11 7.78 -18.10
CA ILE A 51 1.94 6.99 -17.68
C ILE A 51 2.00 6.68 -16.18
N ALA A 52 3.15 6.22 -15.68
CA ALA A 52 3.34 5.92 -14.27
C ALA A 52 3.17 7.16 -13.38
N LYS A 53 3.70 8.32 -13.80
CA LYS A 53 3.51 9.60 -13.10
C LYS A 53 2.04 10.00 -13.06
N ILE A 54 1.31 9.88 -14.17
CA ILE A 54 -0.11 10.19 -14.25
C ILE A 54 -0.92 9.26 -13.33
N ALA A 55 -0.64 7.96 -13.36
CA ALA A 55 -1.30 6.99 -12.50
C ALA A 55 -1.04 7.27 -11.01
N ALA A 56 0.19 7.60 -10.64
CA ALA A 56 0.55 7.99 -9.28
C ALA A 56 -0.19 9.27 -8.85
N LYS A 57 -0.19 10.31 -9.69
CA LYS A 57 -0.89 11.57 -9.44
C LYS A 57 -2.38 11.35 -9.25
N ASN A 58 -3.03 10.62 -10.16
CA ASN A 58 -4.46 10.31 -10.07
C ASN A 58 -4.81 9.53 -8.80
N THR A 59 -3.94 8.61 -8.38
CA THR A 59 -4.13 7.83 -7.15
C THR A 59 -4.03 8.71 -5.92
N ILE A 60 -3.01 9.56 -5.83
CA ILE A 60 -2.84 10.52 -4.72
C ILE A 60 -4.04 11.47 -4.67
N GLU A 61 -4.45 12.05 -5.80
CA GLU A 61 -5.61 12.93 -5.85
C GLU A 61 -6.88 12.22 -5.38
N ARG A 62 -7.12 10.97 -5.79
CA ARG A 62 -8.29 10.20 -5.36
C ARG A 62 -8.28 9.91 -3.85
N LEU A 63 -7.12 9.55 -3.30
CA LEU A 63 -6.99 9.18 -1.88
C LEU A 63 -6.99 10.38 -0.95
N THR A 64 -6.59 11.56 -1.44
CA THR A 64 -6.49 12.79 -0.63
C THR A 64 -7.73 13.67 -0.72
N LYS A 65 -8.61 13.46 -1.71
CA LYS A 65 -9.90 14.15 -1.82
C LYS A 65 -10.80 13.79 -0.64
N LYS A 66 -10.91 14.71 0.31
CA LYS A 66 -11.81 14.63 1.47
C LYS A 66 -13.08 15.43 1.19
N LYS A 67 -14.23 14.89 1.60
CA LYS A 67 -15.52 15.59 1.57
C LYS A 67 -16.09 15.67 2.98
N THR A 68 -16.49 16.87 3.40
CA THR A 68 -17.09 17.11 4.71
C THR A 68 -18.59 16.88 4.66
N TYR A 69 -19.13 16.18 5.67
CA TYR A 69 -20.56 15.91 5.83
C TYR A 69 -20.99 16.32 7.25
N THR A 70 -22.10 17.05 7.36
CA THR A 70 -22.73 17.38 8.64
C THR A 70 -23.88 16.42 8.89
N MET A 71 -23.88 15.74 10.04
CA MET A 71 -24.93 14.80 10.44
C MET A 71 -25.38 15.09 11.87
N LYS A 72 -26.66 14.88 12.14
CA LYS A 72 -27.22 14.94 13.50
C LYS A 72 -27.18 13.54 14.10
N LEU A 73 -26.71 13.44 15.33
CA LEU A 73 -26.61 12.20 16.10
C LEU A 73 -27.29 12.40 17.46
N ILE A 74 -27.73 11.31 18.05
CA ILE A 74 -28.25 11.31 19.43
C ILE A 74 -27.07 11.57 20.36
N GLU A 75 -27.27 12.41 21.38
CA GLU A 75 -26.21 12.81 22.33
C GLU A 75 -25.58 11.60 23.03
N ASN A 76 -26.41 10.69 23.55
CA ASN A 76 -25.96 9.45 24.20
C ASN A 76 -25.07 8.58 23.30
N ASP A 77 -25.36 8.53 21.99
CA ASP A 77 -24.55 7.77 21.03
C ASP A 77 -23.19 8.44 20.85
N VAL A 78 -23.15 9.77 20.78
CA VAL A 78 -21.91 10.54 20.65
C VAL A 78 -21.01 10.33 21.87
N GLU A 79 -21.57 10.31 23.08
CA GLU A 79 -20.80 10.02 24.30
C GLU A 79 -20.25 8.60 24.30
N SER A 80 -21.08 7.62 23.93
CA SER A 80 -20.66 6.21 23.84
C SER A 80 -19.52 6.03 22.81
N ILE A 81 -19.62 6.69 21.66
CA ILE A 81 -18.58 6.67 20.61
C ILE A 81 -17.28 7.32 21.10
N LYS A 82 -17.36 8.43 21.83
CA LYS A 82 -16.18 9.07 22.44
C LYS A 82 -15.50 8.11 23.43
N GLY A 83 -16.27 7.40 24.25
CA GLY A 83 -15.74 6.37 25.15
C GLY A 83 -14.96 5.29 24.39
N MET A 84 -15.57 4.68 23.37
CA MET A 84 -14.92 3.66 22.53
C MET A 84 -13.65 4.18 21.83
N ALA A 85 -13.65 5.44 21.40
CA ALA A 85 -12.49 6.05 20.76
C ALA A 85 -11.32 6.25 21.76
N LEU A 86 -11.63 6.67 23.00
CA LEU A 86 -10.66 6.82 24.07
C LEU A 86 -10.03 5.47 24.45
N GLU A 87 -10.82 4.41 24.56
CA GLU A 87 -10.32 3.05 24.82
C GLU A 87 -9.32 2.59 23.74
N LYS A 88 -9.54 3.01 22.49
CA LYS A 88 -8.65 2.72 21.36
C LYS A 88 -7.49 3.72 21.21
N GLY A 89 -7.42 4.75 22.06
CA GLY A 89 -6.42 5.81 21.98
C GLY A 89 -6.52 6.66 20.71
N LEU A 90 -7.70 6.76 20.09
CA LEU A 90 -7.94 7.49 18.85
C LEU A 90 -8.84 8.73 19.09
N PRO A 91 -8.64 9.83 18.34
CA PRO A 91 -9.63 10.91 18.30
C PRO A 91 -10.99 10.40 17.81
N TYR A 92 -12.10 10.85 18.43
CA TYR A 92 -13.43 10.36 18.09
C TYR A 92 -13.80 10.57 16.61
N GLN A 93 -13.36 11.68 16.00
CA GLN A 93 -13.59 11.92 14.57
C GLN A 93 -12.85 10.90 13.70
N THR A 94 -11.61 10.58 14.05
CA THR A 94 -10.80 9.57 13.35
C THR A 94 -11.39 8.18 13.50
N PHE A 95 -11.89 7.86 14.69
CA PHE A 95 -12.58 6.60 14.94
C PHE A 95 -13.84 6.47 14.08
N ILE A 96 -14.71 7.48 14.05
CA ILE A 96 -15.90 7.49 13.18
C ILE A 96 -15.51 7.37 11.71
N ALA A 97 -14.50 8.11 11.26
CA ALA A 97 -14.02 8.04 9.87
C ALA A 97 -13.53 6.62 9.51
N SER A 98 -12.86 5.93 10.45
CA SER A 98 -12.39 4.55 10.25
C SER A 98 -13.55 3.56 10.11
N LEU A 99 -14.61 3.70 10.91
CA LEU A 99 -15.80 2.86 10.83
C LEU A 99 -16.52 3.05 9.49
N ILE A 100 -16.71 4.29 9.05
CA ILE A 100 -17.30 4.60 7.74
C ILE A 100 -16.49 3.97 6.61
N HIS A 101 -15.15 4.05 6.71
CA HIS A 101 -14.27 3.44 5.72
C HIS A 101 -14.37 1.90 5.71
N GLN A 102 -14.44 1.25 6.87
CA GLN A 102 -14.61 -0.20 7.00
C GLN A 102 -15.94 -0.68 6.41
N ILE A 103 -17.02 0.08 6.62
CA ILE A 103 -18.33 -0.18 6.00
C ILE A 103 -18.24 -0.02 4.47
N ALA A 104 -17.66 1.07 3.98
CA ALA A 104 -17.54 1.33 2.54
C ALA A 104 -16.69 0.27 1.81
N THR A 105 -15.67 -0.27 2.49
CA THR A 105 -14.77 -1.31 1.96
C THR A 105 -15.29 -2.74 2.19
N LYS A 106 -16.50 -2.90 2.75
CA LYS A 106 -17.14 -4.19 3.06
C LYS A 106 -16.31 -5.10 3.98
N GLN A 107 -15.40 -4.53 4.77
CA GLN A 107 -14.66 -5.26 5.81
C GLN A 107 -15.59 -5.64 6.97
N ILE A 108 -16.71 -4.95 7.10
CA ILE A 108 -17.82 -5.28 8.00
C ILE A 108 -19.00 -5.72 7.14
N LYS A 109 -19.51 -6.94 7.37
CA LYS A 109 -20.81 -7.36 6.84
C LYS A 109 -21.89 -6.69 7.67
N VAL A 110 -22.73 -5.87 7.01
CA VAL A 110 -23.97 -5.34 7.57
C VAL A 110 -25.09 -6.34 7.33
#